data_AF-A0A074YUY0-F1
#
_entry.id   AF-A0A074YUY0-F1
#
_cell.length_a   1.000
_cell.length_b   1.000
_cell.length_c   1.000
_cell.angle_alpha   90.00
_cell.angle_beta   90.00
_cell.angle_gamma   90.00
#
_symmetry.space_group_name_H-M   'P 1'
#
loop_
_entity.id
_entity.type
_entity.pdbx_description
1 polymer ?
#
loop_
_entity_poly.entity_id
_entity_poly.type
_entity_poly.pdbx_seq_one_letter_code
_entity_poly.pdbx_strand_id
1 'polypeptide(L)'
;MRTMPNIQRQLQNVDPEKTIFMMTFLSELLETPEPLSEDLLSTYKLLIYTVVTNLALRKSQPPQVRPVWTYNRYTDRTQQIIRKPALDGQLLLKVLSHCRDLVLPECASRLVANVAAQTDSMDPQDFDSTILPSLKGIIIRLHEEKDELDFYYKMLFQTRLSNYVDRFVGSEPAQINWSRNPVRCGCAHCRDLNIFLRSPVDHAYRVRASKARRHHLHSQLDAYTDCTHITDRGYAEIMVVTKQGSDFAEKLAAWNKKARSATAALRSLEDWEDTTSSSSQLRELLGVRYTELMTLSTYD
;
A
#
# COMPACT_ATOMS: atom_id res chain seq x y z
N MET A 1 -13.04 -40.45 12.84
CA MET A 1 -13.17 -39.22 13.68
C MET A 1 -11.93 -38.78 14.48
N ARG A 2 -10.72 -39.40 14.36
CA ARG A 2 -9.50 -38.93 15.08
C ARG A 2 -8.73 -37.78 14.41
N THR A 3 -9.04 -37.45 13.17
CA THR A 3 -8.34 -36.44 12.35
C THR A 3 -8.77 -35.00 12.67
N MET A 4 -10.05 -34.78 12.96
CA MET A 4 -10.66 -33.46 13.22
C MET A 4 -9.98 -32.67 14.36
N PRO A 5 -9.74 -33.26 15.56
CA PRO A 5 -9.07 -32.54 16.64
C PRO A 5 -7.62 -32.16 16.32
N ASN A 6 -6.95 -32.96 15.48
CA ASN A 6 -5.58 -32.65 15.02
C ASN A 6 -5.57 -31.53 13.99
N ILE A 7 -6.55 -31.50 13.08
CA ILE A 7 -6.73 -30.40 12.13
C ILE A 7 -7.02 -29.11 12.91
N GLN A 8 -7.98 -29.10 13.84
CA GLN A 8 -8.25 -27.92 14.67
C GLN A 8 -7.03 -27.47 15.48
N ARG A 9 -6.27 -28.39 16.08
CA ARG A 9 -5.05 -28.06 16.83
C ARG A 9 -3.98 -27.43 15.93
N GLN A 10 -3.82 -27.91 14.70
CA GLN A 10 -2.91 -27.32 13.71
C GLN A 10 -3.33 -25.90 13.30
N LEU A 11 -4.62 -25.58 13.41
CA LEU A 11 -5.27 -24.32 13.04
C LEU A 11 -5.39 -23.27 14.15
N GLN A 12 -4.99 -23.62 15.38
CA GLN A 12 -4.97 -22.66 16.49
C GLN A 12 -3.88 -21.59 16.36
N ASN A 13 -2.86 -21.84 15.54
CA ASN A 13 -1.77 -20.90 15.32
C ASN A 13 -2.05 -20.03 14.09
N VAL A 14 -2.13 -18.71 14.32
CA VAL A 14 -2.33 -17.68 13.29
C VAL A 14 -1.11 -17.63 12.36
N ASP A 15 -1.26 -18.09 11.12
CA ASP A 15 -0.19 -18.19 10.12
C ASP A 15 -0.75 -17.98 8.69
N PRO A 16 -0.17 -17.06 7.90
CA PRO A 16 -0.64 -16.78 6.54
C PRO A 16 -0.60 -18.01 5.62
N GLU A 17 0.43 -18.86 5.70
CA GLU A 17 0.53 -20.03 4.81
C GLU A 17 -0.57 -21.05 5.10
N LYS A 18 -0.90 -21.24 6.38
CA LYS A 18 -2.03 -22.08 6.80
C LYS A 18 -3.36 -21.50 6.37
N THR A 19 -3.51 -20.18 6.44
CA THR A 19 -4.74 -19.50 5.98
C THR A 19 -5.00 -19.78 4.51
N ILE A 20 -3.98 -19.64 3.66
CA ILE A 20 -4.08 -19.95 2.22
C ILE A 20 -4.45 -21.41 2.02
N PHE A 21 -3.65 -22.34 2.58
CA PHE A 21 -3.86 -23.78 2.41
C PHE A 21 -5.30 -24.19 2.78
N MET A 22 -5.80 -23.68 3.90
CA MET A 22 -7.12 -24.06 4.39
C MET A 22 -8.25 -23.45 3.60
N MET A 23 -8.14 -22.19 3.19
CA MET A 23 -9.16 -21.61 2.34
C MET A 23 -9.22 -22.34 0.99
N THR A 24 -8.06 -22.74 0.43
CA THR A 24 -8.01 -23.55 -0.79
C THR A 24 -8.68 -24.90 -0.56
N PHE A 25 -8.32 -25.61 0.52
CA PHE A 25 -8.94 -26.88 0.86
C PHE A 25 -10.47 -26.77 1.02
N LEU A 26 -10.96 -25.75 1.72
CA LEU A 26 -12.40 -25.51 1.88
C LEU A 26 -13.09 -25.18 0.56
N SER A 27 -12.42 -24.46 -0.33
CA SER A 27 -12.94 -24.15 -1.66
C SER A 27 -13.16 -25.44 -2.45
N GLU A 28 -12.13 -26.27 -2.55
CA GLU A 28 -12.15 -27.52 -3.32
C GLU A 28 -13.15 -28.54 -2.74
N LEU A 29 -13.30 -28.59 -1.41
CA LEU A 29 -14.17 -29.55 -0.74
C LEU A 29 -15.67 -29.33 -1.04
N LEU A 30 -16.09 -28.09 -1.31
CA LEU A 30 -17.48 -27.78 -1.67
C LEU A 30 -17.73 -27.76 -3.17
N GLU A 31 -16.68 -27.66 -3.98
CA GLU A 31 -16.76 -27.71 -5.44
C GLU A 31 -16.82 -29.15 -5.97
N THR A 32 -16.77 -30.17 -5.08
CA THR A 32 -16.93 -31.56 -5.49
C THR A 32 -18.35 -31.83 -6.02
N PRO A 33 -18.50 -32.55 -7.13
CA PRO A 33 -19.81 -32.80 -7.76
C PRO A 33 -20.76 -33.68 -6.92
N GLU A 34 -20.23 -34.37 -5.90
CA GLU A 34 -21.03 -35.18 -4.99
C GLU A 34 -21.52 -34.35 -3.79
N PRO A 35 -22.81 -34.46 -3.43
CA PRO A 35 -23.33 -33.77 -2.26
C PRO A 35 -22.62 -34.27 -1.00
N LEU A 36 -22.15 -33.35 -0.18
CA LEU A 36 -21.50 -33.69 1.09
C LEU A 36 -22.47 -34.41 2.00
N SER A 37 -22.02 -35.52 2.61
CA SER A 37 -22.76 -36.15 3.71
C SER A 37 -22.97 -35.17 4.87
N GLU A 38 -24.00 -35.38 5.67
CA GLU A 38 -24.32 -34.52 6.82
C GLU A 38 -23.15 -34.37 7.82
N ASP A 39 -22.40 -35.45 8.03
CA ASP A 39 -21.18 -35.47 8.87
C ASP A 39 -20.05 -34.61 8.27
N LEU A 40 -19.88 -34.66 6.95
CA LEU A 40 -18.91 -33.83 6.22
C LEU A 40 -19.31 -32.36 6.25
N LEU A 41 -20.60 -32.06 6.10
CA LEU A 41 -21.11 -30.69 6.17
C LEU A 41 -20.94 -30.09 7.57
N SER A 42 -21.21 -30.87 8.61
CA SER A 42 -20.98 -30.47 10.01
C SER A 42 -19.50 -30.19 10.27
N THR A 43 -18.62 -31.05 9.73
CA THR A 43 -17.16 -30.86 9.78
C THR A 43 -16.73 -29.60 9.04
N TYR A 44 -17.29 -29.36 7.84
CA TYR A 44 -17.03 -28.17 7.03
C TYR A 44 -17.37 -26.89 7.80
N LYS A 45 -18.57 -26.83 8.41
CA LYS A 45 -19.02 -25.68 9.21
C LYS A 45 -18.07 -25.36 10.38
N LEU A 46 -17.49 -26.39 11.00
CA LEU A 46 -16.52 -26.20 12.07
C LEU A 46 -15.16 -25.72 11.56
N LEU A 47 -14.73 -26.22 10.39
CA LEU A 47 -13.48 -25.79 9.76
C LEU A 47 -13.57 -24.35 9.26
N ILE A 48 -14.65 -23.96 8.58
CA ILE A 48 -14.82 -22.58 8.11
C ILE A 48 -14.81 -21.62 9.28
N TYR A 49 -15.52 -21.92 10.38
CA TYR A 49 -15.48 -21.11 11.60
C TYR A 49 -14.05 -20.95 12.14
N THR A 50 -13.28 -22.04 12.16
CA THR A 50 -11.89 -22.02 12.64
C THR A 50 -10.99 -21.16 11.73
N VAL A 51 -11.14 -21.29 10.41
CA VAL A 51 -10.36 -20.55 9.41
C VAL A 51 -10.68 -19.07 9.45
N VAL A 52 -11.97 -18.70 9.45
CA VAL A 52 -12.35 -17.28 9.53
C VAL A 52 -11.88 -16.65 10.83
N THR A 53 -11.86 -17.40 11.94
CA THR A 53 -11.41 -16.91 13.26
C THR A 53 -9.90 -16.69 13.32
N ASN A 54 -9.12 -17.58 12.70
CA ASN A 54 -7.64 -17.54 12.74
C ASN A 54 -7.02 -16.98 11.45
N LEU A 55 -7.81 -16.22 10.68
CA LEU A 55 -7.37 -15.62 9.42
C LEU A 55 -6.14 -14.74 9.65
N ALA A 56 -5.08 -14.99 8.88
CA ALA A 56 -3.84 -14.25 8.94
C ALA A 56 -3.45 -13.77 7.54
N LEU A 57 -3.13 -12.48 7.40
CA LEU A 57 -2.47 -11.96 6.20
C LEU A 57 -0.98 -11.75 6.47
N ARG A 58 -0.18 -11.80 5.40
CA ARG A 58 1.25 -11.53 5.50
C ARG A 58 1.46 -10.08 5.95
N LYS A 59 2.16 -9.89 7.07
CA LYS A 59 2.44 -8.57 7.63
C LYS A 59 3.66 -7.92 7.00
N SER A 60 3.71 -6.59 7.02
CA SER A 60 4.91 -5.84 6.63
C SER A 60 6.13 -6.30 7.43
N GLN A 61 7.16 -6.79 6.76
CA GLN A 61 8.45 -7.06 7.40
C GLN A 61 9.32 -5.79 7.38
N PRO A 62 10.04 -5.48 8.49
CA PRO A 62 11.03 -4.43 8.45
C PRO A 62 12.06 -4.73 7.35
N PRO A 63 12.63 -3.69 6.70
CA PRO A 63 13.63 -3.89 5.67
C PRO A 63 14.74 -4.79 6.24
N GLN A 64 14.83 -6.00 5.69
CA GLN A 64 15.89 -6.94 6.05
C GLN A 64 17.21 -6.23 5.78
N VAL A 65 18.03 -6.03 6.83
CA VAL A 65 19.37 -5.48 6.70
C VAL A 65 20.14 -6.46 5.82
N ARG A 66 20.29 -6.15 4.53
CA ARG A 66 21.13 -6.96 3.66
C ARG A 66 22.54 -6.89 4.23
N PRO A 67 23.20 -8.04 4.52
CA PRO A 67 24.61 -8.00 4.85
C PRO A 67 25.35 -7.35 3.68
N VAL A 68 26.09 -6.29 3.98
CA VAL A 68 26.90 -5.53 3.02
C VAL A 68 28.01 -6.46 2.53
N TRP A 69 27.75 -7.21 1.47
CA TRP A 69 28.78 -7.90 0.72
C TRP A 69 29.30 -6.96 -0.36
N THR A 70 30.54 -6.55 -0.17
CA THR A 70 31.32 -5.67 -1.03
C THR A 70 31.57 -6.28 -2.41
N TYR A 71 31.47 -5.43 -3.44
CA TYR A 71 31.89 -5.61 -4.83
C TYR A 71 31.37 -6.83 -5.60
N ASN A 72 30.24 -6.64 -6.30
CA ASN A 72 30.20 -6.96 -7.73
C ASN A 72 29.21 -6.08 -8.48
N ARG A 73 29.77 -5.30 -9.39
CA ARG A 73 29.11 -4.47 -10.41
C ARG A 73 28.87 -5.39 -11.62
N TYR A 74 27.70 -5.31 -12.23
CA TYR A 74 27.21 -6.10 -13.37
C TYR A 74 26.62 -7.48 -13.08
N THR A 75 25.40 -7.50 -12.53
CA THR A 75 24.29 -8.29 -13.09
C THR A 75 22.98 -7.56 -12.78
N ASP A 76 22.64 -6.57 -13.61
CA ASP A 76 21.32 -5.95 -13.60
C ASP A 76 20.34 -6.86 -14.34
N ARG A 77 19.96 -7.93 -13.66
CA ARG A 77 18.68 -8.62 -13.84
C ARG A 77 18.25 -8.96 -12.42
N THR A 78 17.68 -7.98 -11.73
CA THR A 78 16.67 -8.30 -10.72
C THR A 78 15.62 -9.14 -11.40
N GLN A 79 15.79 -10.46 -11.37
CA GLN A 79 14.67 -11.38 -11.35
C GLN A 79 13.79 -10.87 -10.21
N GLN A 80 12.79 -10.07 -10.54
CA GLN A 80 11.66 -9.85 -9.65
C GLN A 80 11.13 -11.26 -9.39
N ILE A 81 11.56 -11.85 -8.28
CA ILE A 81 10.98 -13.10 -7.78
C ILE A 81 9.49 -12.78 -7.71
N ILE A 82 8.69 -13.43 -8.56
CA ILE A 82 7.25 -13.21 -8.62
C ILE A 82 6.73 -13.55 -7.24
N ARG A 83 6.40 -12.50 -6.48
CA ARG A 83 5.94 -12.62 -5.11
C ARG A 83 4.58 -13.29 -5.15
N LYS A 84 4.46 -14.48 -4.57
CA LYS A 84 3.16 -15.15 -4.46
C LYS A 84 2.23 -14.30 -3.57
N PRO A 85 0.98 -14.06 -3.99
CA PRO A 85 0.01 -13.30 -3.21
C PRO A 85 -0.11 -13.87 -1.80
N ALA A 86 -0.28 -12.99 -0.81
CA ALA A 86 -0.49 -13.40 0.58
C ALA A 86 -1.81 -14.17 0.77
N LEU A 87 -2.79 -13.92 -0.10
CA LEU A 87 -4.04 -14.65 -0.22
C LEU A 87 -4.63 -14.35 -1.60
N ASP A 88 -5.14 -15.34 -2.32
CA ASP A 88 -5.83 -15.06 -3.59
C ASP A 88 -7.16 -14.36 -3.30
N GLY A 89 -7.38 -13.20 -3.92
CA GLY A 89 -8.61 -12.43 -3.78
C GLY A 89 -9.87 -13.20 -4.20
N GLN A 90 -9.75 -14.12 -5.16
CA GLN A 90 -10.86 -14.97 -5.60
C GLN A 90 -11.23 -16.02 -4.55
N LEU A 91 -10.23 -16.53 -3.83
CA LEU A 91 -10.44 -17.52 -2.80
C LEU A 91 -11.24 -16.97 -1.61
N LEU A 92 -10.96 -15.72 -1.22
CA LEU A 92 -11.76 -15.00 -0.23
C LEU A 92 -13.23 -14.87 -0.63
N LEU A 93 -13.47 -14.63 -1.91
CA LEU A 93 -14.83 -14.50 -2.45
C LEU A 93 -15.56 -15.83 -2.45
N LYS A 94 -14.90 -16.91 -2.89
CA LYS A 94 -15.47 -18.26 -2.83
C LYS A 94 -15.89 -18.66 -1.41
N VAL A 95 -15.01 -18.46 -0.42
CA VAL A 95 -15.34 -18.75 0.99
C VAL A 95 -16.52 -17.90 1.50
N LEU A 96 -16.63 -16.64 1.07
CA LEU A 96 -17.77 -15.79 1.40
C LEU A 96 -19.08 -16.29 0.75
N SER A 97 -19.02 -16.77 -0.50
CA SER A 97 -20.15 -17.47 -1.15
C SER A 97 -20.54 -18.74 -0.39
N HIS A 98 -19.57 -19.53 0.07
CA HIS A 98 -19.89 -20.73 0.85
C HIS A 98 -20.59 -20.39 2.16
N CYS A 99 -20.24 -19.26 2.79
CA CYS A 99 -20.97 -18.77 3.97
C CYS A 99 -22.42 -18.40 3.61
N ARG A 100 -22.68 -17.88 2.42
CA ARG A 100 -24.04 -17.61 1.92
C ARG A 100 -24.80 -18.91 1.69
N ASP A 101 -24.26 -19.77 0.84
CA ASP A 101 -24.99 -20.93 0.31
C ASP A 101 -25.34 -21.92 1.43
N LEU A 102 -24.54 -21.93 2.51
CA LEU A 102 -24.77 -22.72 3.72
C LEU A 102 -25.48 -21.97 4.85
N VAL A 103 -25.88 -20.71 4.63
CA VAL A 103 -26.58 -19.83 5.58
C VAL A 103 -25.82 -19.68 6.90
N LEU A 104 -24.58 -19.20 6.82
CA LEU A 104 -23.64 -19.01 7.94
C LEU A 104 -23.30 -17.51 8.13
N PRO A 105 -24.28 -16.67 8.55
CA PRO A 105 -24.09 -15.22 8.63
C PRO A 105 -23.00 -14.79 9.64
N GLU A 106 -22.83 -15.53 10.73
CA GLU A 106 -21.76 -15.26 11.71
C GLU A 106 -20.36 -15.45 11.12
N CYS A 107 -20.20 -16.49 10.26
CA CYS A 107 -18.93 -16.75 9.59
C CYS A 107 -18.64 -15.67 8.53
N ALA A 108 -19.65 -15.25 7.77
CA ALA A 108 -19.54 -14.16 6.81
C ALA A 108 -19.13 -12.84 7.48
N SER A 109 -19.85 -12.45 8.54
CA SER A 109 -19.56 -11.23 9.30
C SER A 109 -18.14 -11.25 9.90
N ARG A 110 -17.75 -12.37 10.50
CA ARG A 110 -16.41 -12.56 11.08
C ARG A 110 -15.30 -12.53 10.02
N LEU A 111 -15.53 -13.13 8.86
CA LEU A 111 -14.59 -13.09 7.74
C LEU A 111 -14.37 -11.65 7.29
N VAL A 112 -15.43 -10.86 7.12
CA VAL A 112 -15.35 -9.44 6.74
C VAL A 112 -14.56 -8.65 7.79
N ALA A 113 -14.90 -8.80 9.07
CA ALA A 113 -14.23 -8.11 10.17
C ALA A 113 -12.74 -8.47 10.28
N ASN A 114 -12.40 -9.75 10.16
CA ASN A 114 -11.01 -10.19 10.26
C ASN A 114 -10.18 -9.77 9.04
N VAL A 115 -10.75 -9.79 7.82
CA VAL A 115 -10.02 -9.26 6.68
C VAL A 115 -9.76 -7.77 6.85
N ALA A 116 -10.76 -6.99 7.31
CA ALA A 116 -10.57 -5.57 7.60
C ALA A 116 -9.40 -5.35 8.58
N ALA A 117 -9.41 -6.05 9.72
CA ALA A 117 -8.39 -5.94 10.76
C ALA A 117 -7.00 -6.43 10.30
N GLN A 118 -6.92 -7.48 9.48
CA GLN A 118 -5.64 -7.98 8.98
C GLN A 118 -5.05 -7.06 7.90
N THR A 119 -5.91 -6.41 7.10
CA THR A 119 -5.49 -5.45 6.07
C THR A 119 -4.76 -4.23 6.68
N ASP A 120 -5.07 -3.86 7.92
CA ASP A 120 -4.38 -2.79 8.65
C ASP A 120 -2.88 -3.04 8.87
N SER A 121 -2.47 -4.30 8.95
CA SER A 121 -1.07 -4.69 9.21
C SER A 121 -0.41 -5.42 8.04
N MET A 122 -1.14 -5.56 6.94
CA MET A 122 -0.72 -6.27 5.73
C MET A 122 0.49 -5.60 5.08
N ASP A 123 1.34 -6.38 4.42
CA ASP A 123 2.41 -5.85 3.57
C ASP A 123 1.83 -5.10 2.36
N PRO A 124 2.14 -3.80 2.17
CA PRO A 124 1.74 -3.02 1.00
C PRO A 124 1.98 -3.73 -0.34
N GLN A 125 3.03 -4.53 -0.47
CA GLN A 125 3.36 -5.23 -1.72
C GLN A 125 2.33 -6.30 -2.12
N ASP A 126 1.56 -6.82 -1.17
CA ASP A 126 0.58 -7.86 -1.45
C ASP A 126 -0.80 -7.28 -1.82
N PHE A 127 -1.04 -5.96 -1.64
CA PHE A 127 -2.33 -5.33 -1.92
C PHE A 127 -2.78 -5.50 -3.36
N ASP A 128 -1.89 -5.25 -4.32
CA ASP A 128 -2.20 -5.38 -5.75
C ASP A 128 -2.57 -6.82 -6.14
N SER A 129 -1.98 -7.80 -5.44
CA SER A 129 -2.14 -9.23 -5.75
C SER A 129 -3.30 -9.90 -5.00
N THR A 130 -3.77 -9.30 -3.90
CA THR A 130 -4.78 -9.89 -3.00
C THR A 130 -6.03 -9.03 -2.91
N ILE A 131 -5.88 -7.73 -2.62
CA ILE A 131 -7.01 -6.83 -2.37
C ILE A 131 -7.67 -6.44 -3.70
N LEU A 132 -6.91 -6.01 -4.71
CA LEU A 132 -7.50 -5.57 -5.99
C LEU A 132 -8.29 -6.67 -6.73
N PRO A 133 -7.79 -7.92 -6.89
CA PRO A 133 -8.57 -8.97 -7.54
C PRO A 133 -9.85 -9.32 -6.77
N SER A 134 -9.80 -9.21 -5.45
CA SER A 134 -10.98 -9.43 -4.61
C SER A 134 -12.02 -8.32 -4.78
N LEU A 135 -11.61 -7.06 -4.89
CA LEU A 135 -12.53 -5.94 -5.16
C LEU A 135 -13.21 -6.10 -6.52
N LYS A 136 -12.47 -6.55 -7.54
CA LYS A 136 -13.01 -6.91 -8.86
C LYS A 136 -14.11 -7.95 -8.77
N GLY A 137 -13.84 -9.07 -8.10
CA GLY A 137 -14.84 -10.14 -8.00
C GLY A 137 -16.05 -9.77 -7.13
N ILE A 138 -15.93 -8.82 -6.19
CA ILE A 138 -17.10 -8.28 -5.46
C ILE A 138 -18.00 -7.49 -6.41
N ILE A 139 -17.45 -6.61 -7.24
CA ILE A 139 -18.24 -5.82 -8.21
C ILE A 139 -18.98 -6.73 -9.19
N ILE A 140 -18.29 -7.73 -9.75
CA ILE A 140 -18.90 -8.70 -10.68
C ILE A 140 -20.11 -9.38 -10.03
N ARG A 141 -19.97 -9.84 -8.78
CA ARG A 141 -21.07 -10.52 -8.08
C ARG A 141 -22.23 -9.61 -7.71
N LEU A 142 -21.94 -8.38 -7.30
CA LEU A 142 -22.97 -7.37 -7.06
C LEU A 142 -23.72 -7.00 -8.34
N HIS A 143 -23.12 -7.22 -9.52
CA HIS A 143 -23.78 -7.02 -10.81
C HIS A 143 -24.73 -8.19 -11.15
N GLU A 144 -24.34 -9.41 -10.81
CA GLU A 144 -25.06 -10.65 -11.17
C GLU A 144 -26.30 -10.92 -10.28
N GLU A 145 -26.32 -10.47 -9.02
CA GLU A 145 -27.37 -10.84 -8.05
C GLU A 145 -27.82 -9.65 -7.18
N LYS A 146 -29.13 -9.56 -6.89
CA LYS A 146 -29.73 -8.58 -5.96
C LYS A 146 -30.23 -9.33 -4.72
N ASP A 147 -29.40 -9.48 -3.70
CA ASP A 147 -29.73 -10.30 -2.53
C ASP A 147 -29.40 -9.62 -1.20
N GLU A 148 -29.94 -10.11 -0.08
CA GLU A 148 -29.77 -9.50 1.26
C GLU A 148 -28.31 -9.44 1.73
N LEU A 149 -27.44 -10.29 1.18
CA LEU A 149 -26.00 -10.33 1.47
C LEU A 149 -25.18 -9.28 0.72
N ASP A 150 -25.82 -8.48 -0.15
CA ASP A 150 -25.29 -7.23 -0.68
C ASP A 150 -24.63 -6.42 0.42
N PHE A 151 -25.22 -6.37 1.61
CA PHE A 151 -24.67 -5.62 2.73
C PHE A 151 -23.23 -6.04 3.07
N TYR A 152 -22.94 -7.34 3.15
CA TYR A 152 -21.61 -7.84 3.50
C TYR A 152 -20.60 -7.61 2.37
N TYR A 153 -21.02 -7.79 1.12
CA TYR A 153 -20.18 -7.51 -0.05
C TYR A 153 -19.86 -6.00 -0.17
N LYS A 154 -20.87 -5.15 -0.01
CA LYS A 154 -20.75 -3.68 0.01
C LYS A 154 -19.83 -3.21 1.14
N MET A 155 -20.05 -3.72 2.36
CA MET A 155 -19.23 -3.38 3.53
C MET A 155 -17.78 -3.84 3.35
N LEU A 156 -17.56 -5.06 2.84
CA LEU A 156 -16.23 -5.58 2.56
C LEU A 156 -15.52 -4.75 1.49
N PHE A 157 -16.24 -4.39 0.42
CA PHE A 157 -15.73 -3.55 -0.67
C PHE A 157 -15.28 -2.18 -0.15
N GLN A 158 -16.19 -1.47 0.53
CA GLN A 158 -15.92 -0.15 1.09
C GLN A 158 -14.76 -0.19 2.07
N THR A 159 -14.73 -1.16 2.98
CA THR A 159 -13.67 -1.28 4.00
C THR A 159 -12.31 -1.56 3.35
N ARG A 160 -12.25 -2.51 2.41
CA ARG A 160 -11.00 -2.85 1.71
C ARG A 160 -10.49 -1.70 0.86
N LEU A 161 -11.37 -1.00 0.16
CA LEU A 161 -10.97 0.13 -0.66
C LEU A 161 -10.51 1.32 0.20
N SER A 162 -11.18 1.56 1.33
CA SER A 162 -10.72 2.55 2.33
C SER A 162 -9.30 2.25 2.78
N ASN A 163 -9.06 1.02 3.24
CA ASN A 163 -7.76 0.61 3.73
C ASN A 163 -6.69 0.64 2.63
N TYR A 164 -7.04 0.28 1.39
CA TYR A 164 -6.14 0.41 0.25
C TYR A 164 -5.71 1.87 0.06
N VAL A 165 -6.65 2.81 0.03
CA VAL A 165 -6.32 4.23 -0.15
C VAL A 165 -5.52 4.76 1.04
N ASP A 166 -5.99 4.53 2.25
CA ASP A 166 -5.40 5.13 3.46
C ASP A 166 -4.00 4.55 3.77
N ARG A 167 -3.77 3.25 3.51
CA ARG A 167 -2.51 2.56 3.85
C ARG A 167 -1.56 2.42 2.68
N PHE A 168 -2.06 2.05 1.50
CA PHE A 168 -1.19 1.79 0.35
C PHE A 168 -0.80 3.11 -0.32
N VAL A 169 -1.78 3.94 -0.68
CA VAL A 169 -1.53 5.25 -1.28
C VAL A 169 -0.99 6.20 -0.20
N GLY A 170 -1.71 6.31 0.92
CA GLY A 170 -1.37 7.21 2.01
C GLY A 170 -1.52 8.69 1.64
N SER A 171 -1.28 9.56 2.62
CA SER A 171 -1.33 11.00 2.39
C SER A 171 -0.21 11.47 1.46
N GLU A 172 -0.52 12.46 0.62
CA GLU A 172 0.48 13.16 -0.17
C GLU A 172 1.57 13.72 0.76
N PRO A 173 2.87 13.52 0.43
CA PRO A 173 3.95 14.12 1.20
C PRO A 173 3.76 15.63 1.29
N ALA A 174 3.56 16.15 2.50
CA ALA A 174 3.46 17.59 2.71
C ALA A 174 4.74 18.30 2.22
N GLN A 175 4.55 19.43 1.53
CA GLN A 175 5.63 20.26 0.99
C GLN A 175 6.69 20.53 2.08
N ILE A 176 7.95 20.23 1.79
CA ILE A 176 9.03 20.27 2.80
C ILE A 176 9.18 21.68 3.37
N ASN A 177 9.35 21.75 4.67
CA ASN A 177 10.09 22.83 5.30
C ASN A 177 11.55 22.79 4.81
N TRP A 178 11.94 23.72 3.93
CA TRP A 178 13.32 23.82 3.42
C TRP A 178 14.32 24.32 4.47
N SER A 179 13.95 24.44 5.75
CA SER A 179 14.90 24.82 6.78
C SER A 179 16.03 23.80 6.91
N ARG A 180 17.25 24.29 7.11
CA ARG A 180 18.45 23.53 7.43
C ARG A 180 19.07 24.09 8.69
N ASN A 181 19.83 23.25 9.37
CA ASN A 181 20.60 23.70 10.52
C ASN A 181 21.59 24.79 10.05
N PRO A 182 21.69 25.91 10.78
CA PRO A 182 22.64 26.95 10.46
C PRO A 182 24.08 26.45 10.64
N VAL A 183 25.01 27.01 9.88
CA VAL A 183 26.44 26.85 10.14
C VAL A 183 26.82 27.56 11.46
N ARG A 184 27.84 27.06 12.15
CA ARG A 184 28.22 27.56 13.48
C ARG A 184 28.93 28.91 13.47
N CYS A 185 29.49 29.32 12.33
CA CYS A 185 30.22 30.58 12.20
C CYS A 185 29.29 31.80 12.31
N GLY A 186 29.68 32.77 13.13
CA GLY A 186 28.94 34.01 13.38
C GLY A 186 29.38 35.22 12.55
N CYS A 187 30.27 35.04 11.57
CA CYS A 187 30.76 36.15 10.74
C CYS A 187 29.62 36.75 9.89
N ALA A 188 29.79 37.99 9.41
CA ALA A 188 28.76 38.68 8.62
C ALA A 188 28.29 37.85 7.41
N HIS A 189 29.23 37.18 6.72
CA HIS A 189 28.92 36.37 5.54
C HIS A 189 28.15 35.08 5.88
N CYS A 190 28.43 34.46 7.03
CA CYS A 190 27.69 33.29 7.50
C CYS A 190 26.34 33.66 8.09
N ARG A 191 26.14 34.92 8.50
CA ARG A 191 24.82 35.40 8.94
C ARG A 191 23.81 35.38 7.80
N ASP A 192 24.18 35.91 6.63
CA ASP A 192 23.33 35.88 5.44
C ASP A 192 23.03 34.44 5.00
N LEU A 193 24.07 33.58 5.00
CA LEU A 193 23.90 32.16 4.70
C LEU A 193 22.96 31.49 5.71
N ASN A 194 23.07 31.80 7.00
CA ASN A 194 22.23 31.22 8.05
C ASN A 194 20.78 31.70 7.98
N ILE A 195 20.52 32.92 7.50
CA ILE A 195 19.16 33.38 7.20
C ILE A 195 18.56 32.51 6.09
N PHE A 196 19.30 32.33 4.98
CA PHE A 196 18.89 31.43 3.91
C PHE A 196 18.65 30.00 4.39
N LEU A 197 19.59 29.42 5.16
CA LEU A 197 19.48 28.06 5.66
C LEU A 197 18.22 27.87 6.51
N ARG A 198 17.88 28.82 7.37
CA ARG A 198 16.66 28.78 8.21
C ARG A 198 15.36 29.08 7.47
N SER A 199 15.43 29.55 6.22
CA SER A 199 14.22 29.83 5.45
C SER A 199 13.50 28.53 5.10
N PRO A 200 12.20 28.40 5.42
CA PRO A 200 11.41 27.23 5.06
C PRO A 200 11.01 27.23 3.58
N VAL A 201 11.24 28.33 2.85
CA VAL A 201 10.79 28.51 1.46
C VAL A 201 11.96 28.63 0.47
N ASP A 202 13.07 29.25 0.88
CA ASP A 202 14.19 29.49 -0.04
C ASP A 202 14.97 28.20 -0.29
N HIS A 203 14.99 27.78 -1.57
CA HIS A 203 15.69 26.57 -2.01
C HIS A 203 17.12 26.84 -2.51
N ALA A 204 17.37 28.03 -3.06
CA ALA A 204 18.67 28.43 -3.59
C ALA A 204 19.09 29.83 -3.13
N TYR A 205 20.38 29.98 -2.83
CA TYR A 205 21.01 31.24 -2.45
C TYR A 205 22.14 31.56 -3.41
N ARG A 206 22.09 32.76 -3.99
CA ARG A 206 23.08 33.25 -4.94
C ARG A 206 23.81 34.44 -4.33
N VAL A 207 25.12 34.35 -4.25
CA VAL A 207 25.94 35.42 -3.68
C VAL A 207 27.18 35.67 -4.52
N ARG A 208 27.43 36.95 -4.84
CA ARG A 208 28.73 37.39 -5.36
C ARG A 208 29.70 37.48 -4.19
N ALA A 209 30.80 36.77 -4.29
CA ALA A 209 31.76 36.65 -3.20
C ALA A 209 33.18 36.58 -3.75
N SER A 210 34.10 37.31 -3.10
CA SER A 210 35.53 37.19 -3.40
C SER A 210 36.02 35.76 -3.19
N LYS A 211 37.14 35.39 -3.81
CA LYS A 211 37.76 34.06 -3.66
C LYS A 211 37.90 33.62 -2.19
N ALA A 212 38.36 34.51 -1.31
CA ALA A 212 38.51 34.23 0.11
C ALA A 212 37.16 33.97 0.81
N ARG A 213 36.14 34.79 0.51
CA ARG A 213 34.78 34.60 1.04
C ARG A 213 34.16 33.30 0.54
N ARG A 214 34.31 32.97 -0.74
CA ARG A 214 33.84 31.71 -1.32
C ARG A 214 34.49 30.51 -0.63
N HIS A 215 35.81 30.51 -0.51
CA HIS A 215 36.53 29.43 0.17
C HIS A 215 36.05 29.21 1.61
N HIS A 216 35.80 30.31 2.34
CA HIS A 216 35.21 30.23 3.68
C HIS A 216 33.80 29.60 3.66
N LEU A 217 32.91 30.07 2.79
CA LEU A 217 31.53 29.54 2.70
C LEU A 217 31.50 28.07 2.26
N HIS A 218 32.35 27.67 1.32
CA HIS A 218 32.55 26.26 0.93
C HIS A 218 32.87 25.40 2.16
N SER A 219 33.91 25.78 2.92
CA SER A 219 34.31 25.06 4.12
C SER A 219 33.21 24.96 5.18
N GLN A 220 32.38 26.01 5.34
CA GLN A 220 31.26 25.97 6.28
C GLN A 220 30.11 25.07 5.80
N LEU A 221 29.82 25.05 4.50
CA LEU A 221 28.77 24.21 3.93
C LEU A 221 29.17 22.74 3.98
N ASP A 222 30.38 22.39 3.54
CA ASP A 222 30.91 21.01 3.59
C ASP A 222 30.91 20.42 5.00
N ALA A 223 31.18 21.25 6.02
CA ALA A 223 31.30 20.80 7.40
C ALA A 223 29.96 20.64 8.13
N TYR A 224 28.91 21.35 7.73
CA TYR A 224 27.70 21.50 8.55
C TYR A 224 26.38 21.30 7.81
N THR A 225 26.37 21.19 6.48
CA THR A 225 25.12 21.07 5.72
C THR A 225 25.20 20.01 4.61
N ASP A 226 24.03 19.61 4.14
CA ASP A 226 23.79 18.72 2.98
C ASP A 226 23.63 19.52 1.67
N CYS A 227 23.89 20.82 1.69
CA CYS A 227 23.63 21.70 0.56
C CYS A 227 24.70 21.53 -0.52
N THR A 228 24.27 21.38 -1.78
CA THR A 228 25.21 21.50 -2.89
C THR A 228 25.55 22.95 -3.12
N HIS A 229 26.77 23.20 -3.60
CA HIS A 229 27.20 24.55 -3.82
C HIS A 229 28.26 24.61 -4.91
N ILE A 230 28.01 25.44 -5.91
CA ILE A 230 28.85 25.61 -7.09
C ILE A 230 29.28 27.06 -7.22
N THR A 231 30.49 27.29 -7.72
CA THR A 231 30.88 28.62 -8.18
C THR A 231 30.75 28.64 -9.70
N ASP A 232 29.91 29.51 -10.22
CA ASP A 232 29.95 29.92 -11.62
C ASP A 232 31.22 30.77 -11.85
N ARG A 233 32.18 30.20 -12.58
CA ARG A 233 33.46 30.82 -12.91
C ARG A 233 33.40 31.72 -14.16
N GLY A 234 32.20 32.01 -14.67
CA GLY A 234 31.98 33.02 -15.71
C GLY A 234 32.21 34.46 -15.21
N TYR A 235 31.55 35.42 -15.85
CA TYR A 235 31.84 36.86 -15.74
C TYR A 235 31.59 37.51 -14.36
N ALA A 236 31.01 36.79 -13.38
CA ALA A 236 30.55 37.40 -12.12
C ALA A 236 30.92 36.66 -10.82
N GLU A 237 31.74 35.60 -10.87
CA GLU A 237 32.16 34.79 -9.70
C GLU A 237 31.02 34.51 -8.69
N ILE A 238 29.85 34.09 -9.19
CA ILE A 238 28.66 33.87 -8.36
C ILE A 238 28.75 32.49 -7.72
N MET A 239 28.63 32.42 -6.40
CA MET A 239 28.42 31.18 -5.68
C MET A 239 26.92 30.91 -5.56
N VAL A 240 26.50 29.73 -5.97
CA VAL A 240 25.12 29.24 -5.86
C VAL A 240 25.10 28.10 -4.86
N VAL A 241 24.32 28.23 -3.80
CA VAL A 241 24.09 27.22 -2.77
C VAL A 241 22.66 26.71 -2.92
N THR A 242 22.47 25.41 -3.02
CA THR A 242 21.16 24.78 -3.21
C THR A 242 20.93 23.74 -2.12
N LYS A 243 19.81 23.86 -1.41
CA LYS A 243 19.38 22.87 -0.42
C LYS A 243 18.92 21.62 -1.15
N GLN A 244 19.40 20.46 -0.74
CA GLN A 244 19.01 19.20 -1.37
C GLN A 244 17.65 18.74 -0.83
N GLY A 245 16.73 18.45 -1.75
CA GLY A 245 15.39 17.93 -1.46
C GLY A 245 15.18 16.52 -1.99
N SER A 246 16.27 15.79 -2.29
CA SER A 246 16.25 14.44 -2.87
C SER A 246 15.27 13.53 -2.13
N ASP A 247 15.26 13.58 -0.80
CA ASP A 247 14.39 12.76 0.03
C ASP A 247 12.89 13.04 -0.20
N PHE A 248 12.51 14.28 -0.53
CA PHE A 248 11.13 14.62 -0.84
C PHE A 248 10.78 14.36 -2.28
N ALA A 249 11.66 14.69 -3.23
CA ALA A 249 11.44 14.36 -4.63
C ALA A 249 11.25 12.84 -4.81
N GLU A 250 12.04 12.03 -4.09
CA GLU A 250 11.89 10.58 -4.05
C GLU A 250 10.59 10.15 -3.36
N LYS A 251 10.23 10.75 -2.21
CA LYS A 251 8.95 10.45 -1.53
C LYS A 251 7.74 10.82 -2.38
N LEU A 252 7.77 11.97 -3.03
CA LEU A 252 6.72 12.46 -3.92
C LEU A 252 6.63 11.59 -5.18
N ALA A 253 7.75 11.23 -5.79
CA ALA A 253 7.76 10.31 -6.94
C ALA A 253 7.23 8.92 -6.56
N ALA A 254 7.59 8.41 -5.38
CA ALA A 254 7.08 7.14 -4.86
C ALA A 254 5.57 7.22 -4.57
N TRP A 255 5.09 8.31 -3.96
CA TRP A 255 3.67 8.55 -3.73
C TRP A 255 2.90 8.66 -5.06
N ASN A 256 3.37 9.47 -6.02
CA ASN A 256 2.78 9.60 -7.36
C ASN A 256 2.70 8.28 -8.11
N LYS A 257 3.67 7.38 -7.92
CA LYS A 257 3.60 6.02 -8.50
C LYS A 257 2.44 5.22 -7.89
N LYS A 258 2.29 5.25 -6.57
CA LYS A 258 1.21 4.53 -5.86
C LYS A 258 -0.16 5.12 -6.18
N ALA A 259 -0.30 6.45 -6.19
CA ALA A 259 -1.53 7.15 -6.56
C ALA A 259 -1.98 6.77 -7.98
N ARG A 260 -1.06 6.80 -8.96
CA ARG A 260 -1.36 6.36 -10.33
C ARG A 260 -1.78 4.90 -10.43
N SER A 261 -1.09 4.00 -9.71
CA SER A 261 -1.48 2.59 -9.65
C SER A 261 -2.89 2.41 -9.08
N ALA A 262 -3.23 3.13 -8.01
CA ALA A 262 -4.56 3.10 -7.41
C ALA A 262 -5.64 3.64 -8.34
N THR A 263 -5.42 4.79 -8.98
CA THR A 263 -6.36 5.35 -9.95
C THR A 263 -6.55 4.42 -11.15
N ALA A 264 -5.48 3.83 -11.68
CA ALA A 264 -5.58 2.86 -12.77
C ALA A 264 -6.36 1.60 -12.36
N ALA A 265 -6.14 1.11 -11.13
CA ALA A 265 -6.89 -0.01 -10.60
C ALA A 265 -8.39 0.32 -10.50
N LEU A 266 -8.75 1.48 -9.95
CA LEU A 266 -10.14 1.95 -9.86
C LEU A 266 -10.79 2.11 -11.23
N ARG A 267 -10.12 2.73 -12.21
CA ARG A 267 -10.63 2.81 -13.59
C ARG A 267 -10.83 1.43 -14.20
N SER A 268 -9.92 0.49 -13.94
CA SER A 268 -10.10 -0.90 -14.37
C SER A 268 -11.24 -1.63 -13.64
N LEU A 269 -11.84 -1.05 -12.60
CA LEU A 269 -13.09 -1.55 -12.02
C LEU A 269 -14.30 -0.97 -12.78
N GLU A 270 -14.22 0.28 -13.23
CA GLU A 270 -15.26 0.96 -14.01
C GLU A 270 -15.37 0.43 -15.44
N ASP A 271 -14.25 0.15 -16.09
CA ASP A 271 -14.23 -0.37 -17.47
C ASP A 271 -14.93 -1.75 -17.58
N TRP A 272 -15.13 -2.45 -16.45
CA TRP A 272 -15.87 -3.70 -16.37
C TRP A 272 -17.37 -3.51 -16.15
N GLU A 273 -17.82 -2.32 -15.78
CA GLU A 273 -19.24 -1.99 -15.75
C GLU A 273 -19.70 -1.73 -17.18
N ASP A 274 -20.58 -2.58 -17.67
CA ASP A 274 -21.13 -2.47 -19.02
C ASP A 274 -21.75 -1.07 -19.20
N THR A 275 -21.34 -0.36 -20.26
CA THR A 275 -21.64 1.07 -20.55
C THR A 275 -23.13 1.42 -20.70
N THR A 276 -24.02 0.48 -20.43
CA THR A 276 -25.48 0.59 -20.56
C THR A 276 -26.20 1.02 -19.28
N SER A 277 -25.58 0.92 -18.10
CA SER A 277 -26.20 1.37 -16.83
C SER A 277 -25.84 2.83 -16.49
N SER A 278 -26.84 3.69 -16.35
CA SER A 278 -26.68 5.15 -16.13
C SER A 278 -26.08 5.56 -14.77
N SER A 279 -25.72 4.62 -13.90
CA SER A 279 -25.06 4.86 -12.61
C SER A 279 -23.94 3.85 -12.46
N SER A 280 -22.68 4.32 -12.36
CA SER A 280 -21.58 3.40 -12.09
C SER A 280 -21.78 2.77 -10.71
N GLN A 281 -21.75 1.44 -10.64
CA GLN A 281 -21.97 0.68 -9.42
C GLN A 281 -20.85 0.97 -8.41
N LEU A 282 -19.64 1.21 -8.90
CA LEU A 282 -18.52 1.76 -8.14
C LEU A 282 -18.86 3.10 -7.49
N ARG A 283 -19.58 3.99 -8.19
CA ARG A 283 -20.02 5.28 -7.64
C ARG A 283 -21.16 5.12 -6.64
N GLU A 284 -22.06 4.17 -6.84
CA GLU A 284 -23.08 3.83 -5.84
C GLU A 284 -22.43 3.28 -4.56
N LEU A 285 -21.46 2.36 -4.71
CA LEU A 285 -20.72 1.74 -3.62
C LEU A 285 -19.88 2.75 -2.83
N LEU A 286 -19.31 3.75 -3.52
CA LEU A 286 -18.40 4.72 -2.90
C LEU A 286 -19.07 6.02 -2.50
N GLY A 287 -20.24 6.34 -3.05
CA GLY A 287 -20.95 7.59 -2.79
C GLY A 287 -20.04 8.80 -2.96
N VAL A 288 -19.95 9.62 -1.91
CA VAL A 288 -19.15 10.86 -1.87
C VAL A 288 -17.64 10.60 -2.01
N ARG A 289 -17.15 9.43 -1.58
CA ARG A 289 -15.73 9.10 -1.64
C ARG A 289 -15.24 8.82 -3.06
N TYR A 290 -16.14 8.52 -3.98
CA TYR A 290 -15.80 8.29 -5.38
C TYR A 290 -15.02 9.47 -5.97
N THR A 291 -15.53 10.70 -5.78
CA THR A 291 -14.89 11.92 -6.29
C THR A 291 -13.54 12.21 -5.62
N GLU A 292 -13.42 11.95 -4.32
CA GLU A 292 -12.17 12.13 -3.58
C GLU A 292 -11.07 11.19 -4.11
N LEU A 293 -11.43 9.94 -4.41
CA LEU A 293 -10.47 8.93 -4.90
C LEU A 293 -10.06 9.16 -6.35
N MET A 294 -10.99 9.59 -7.22
CA MET A 294 -10.70 9.82 -8.64
C MET A 294 -9.88 11.09 -8.89
N THR A 295 -9.81 12.00 -7.92
CA THR A 295 -9.02 13.24 -7.99
C THR A 295 -7.60 13.10 -7.39
N LEU A 296 -7.26 11.94 -6.82
CA LEU A 296 -5.93 11.66 -6.27
C LEU A 296 -4.78 11.77 -7.29
N SER A 297 -5.06 11.78 -8.59
CA SER A 297 -4.05 11.80 -9.66
C SER A 297 -4.10 13.02 -10.57
N THR A 298 -4.88 14.06 -10.25
CA THR A 298 -5.10 15.21 -11.15
C THR A 298 -4.20 16.41 -10.89
N TYR A 299 -3.27 16.33 -9.94
CA TYR A 299 -2.25 17.34 -9.74
C TYR A 299 -0.98 16.94 -10.51
N ASP A 300 -0.96 17.26 -11.81
CA ASP A 300 0.25 17.29 -12.64
C ASP A 300 1.05 18.58 -12.37
#